data_AF-A0A517SCJ7-F1
#
_entry.id   AF-A0A517SCJ7-F1
#
_cell.length_a   1.000
_cell.length_b   1.000
_cell.length_c   1.000
_cell.angle_alpha   90.00
_cell.angle_beta   90.00
_cell.angle_gamma   90.00
#
_symmetry.space_group_name_H-M   'P 1'
#
loop_
_entity.id
_entity.type
_entity.pdbx_description
1 polymer ?
#
loop_
_entity_poly.entity_id
_entity_poly.type
_entity_poly.pdbx_seq_one_letter_code
_entity_poly.pdbx_strand_id
1 'polypeptide(L)'
;MGRPFRILAYLWASPVTATGLAIAVAVRASQGKIQIRDGVIECSGGLAKRLLSGGRFRRGGAAVTLGHVIIARDLNCLAASREHERRHVRQYERWGPLLLPVAWGIAGWLKIKGFDPYLDHPFEQIDT
;
A
#
# COMPACT_ATOMS: atom_id res chain seq x y z
N MET A 1 13.63 -13.78 -9.68
CA MET A 1 13.03 -14.70 -8.68
C MET A 1 12.47 -15.91 -9.42
N GLY A 2 12.75 -17.14 -8.95
CA GLY A 2 12.21 -18.35 -9.58
C GLY A 2 10.69 -18.42 -9.47
N ARG A 3 10.02 -19.10 -10.42
CA ARG A 3 8.56 -19.32 -10.44
C ARG A 3 7.96 -19.81 -9.10
N PRO A 4 8.56 -20.76 -8.35
CA PRO A 4 7.97 -21.24 -7.09
C PRO A 4 8.02 -20.19 -5.96
N PHE A 5 9.11 -19.42 -5.86
CA PHE A 5 9.24 -18.36 -4.85
C PHE A 5 8.20 -17.26 -5.04
N ARG A 6 7.83 -16.98 -6.29
CA ARG A 6 6.78 -16.02 -6.61
C ARG A 6 5.41 -16.53 -6.13
N ILE A 7 5.06 -17.79 -6.38
CA ILE A 7 3.78 -18.36 -5.89
C ILE A 7 3.70 -18.27 -4.37
N LEU A 8 4.78 -18.63 -3.66
CA LEU A 8 4.82 -18.55 -2.21
C LEU A 8 4.64 -17.11 -1.70
N ALA A 9 5.27 -16.13 -2.34
CA ALA A 9 5.10 -14.72 -2.00
C ALA A 9 3.65 -14.23 -2.20
N TYR A 10 2.97 -14.67 -3.27
CA TYR A 10 1.56 -14.35 -3.50
C TYR A 10 0.65 -15.01 -2.45
N LEU A 11 0.87 -16.29 -2.12
CA LEU A 11 0.11 -16.97 -1.08
C LEU A 11 0.33 -16.31 0.28
N TRP A 12 1.58 -15.93 0.58
CA TRP A 12 1.96 -15.27 1.82
C TRP A 12 1.31 -13.90 1.95
N ALA A 13 1.31 -13.09 0.90
CA ALA A 13 0.65 -11.79 0.88
C ALA A 13 -0.87 -11.87 0.63
N SER A 14 -1.44 -13.04 0.37
CA SER A 14 -2.84 -13.20 -0.07
C SER A 14 -3.89 -12.62 0.89
N PRO A 15 -3.76 -12.72 2.23
CA PRO A 15 -4.80 -12.19 3.13
C PRO A 15 -4.92 -10.67 3.03
N VAL A 16 -3.79 -9.98 2.92
CA VAL A 16 -3.76 -8.51 2.76
C VAL A 16 -4.16 -8.11 1.34
N THR A 17 -3.72 -8.89 0.34
CA THR A 17 -4.09 -8.68 -1.06
C THR A 17 -5.61 -8.81 -1.27
N ALA A 18 -6.28 -9.73 -0.56
CA ALA A 18 -7.73 -9.89 -0.62
C ALA A 18 -8.47 -8.62 -0.14
N THR A 19 -8.00 -7.99 0.94
CA THR A 19 -8.53 -6.70 1.41
C THR A 19 -8.31 -5.60 0.36
N GLY A 20 -7.12 -5.54 -0.23
CA GLY A 20 -6.82 -4.61 -1.33
C GLY A 20 -7.76 -4.82 -2.53
N LEU A 21 -8.02 -6.07 -2.90
CA LEU A 21 -8.94 -6.44 -3.98
C LEU A 21 -10.38 -5.99 -3.71
N ALA A 22 -10.87 -6.15 -2.48
CA ALA A 22 -12.20 -5.67 -2.11
C ALA A 22 -12.33 -4.14 -2.32
N ILE A 23 -11.29 -3.39 -1.95
CA ILE A 23 -11.25 -1.94 -2.19
C ILE A 23 -11.13 -1.65 -3.69
N ALA A 24 -10.32 -2.41 -4.44
CA ALA A 24 -10.21 -2.26 -5.89
C ALA A 24 -11.58 -2.42 -6.57
N VAL A 25 -12.38 -3.41 -6.18
CA VAL A 25 -13.77 -3.59 -6.68
C VAL A 25 -14.62 -2.35 -6.39
N ALA A 26 -14.55 -1.81 -5.17
CA ALA A 26 -15.27 -0.59 -4.80
C ALA A 26 -14.77 0.65 -5.58
N VAL A 27 -13.48 0.75 -5.87
CA VAL A 27 -12.90 1.78 -6.73
C VAL A 27 -13.44 1.63 -8.16
N ARG A 28 -13.52 0.41 -8.70
CA ARG A 28 -14.09 0.17 -10.02
C ARG A 28 -15.57 0.54 -10.10
N ALA A 29 -16.33 0.21 -9.06
CA ALA A 29 -17.76 0.52 -8.95
C ALA A 29 -18.02 2.03 -8.90
N SER A 30 -17.08 2.80 -8.33
CA SER A 30 -17.11 4.27 -8.29
C SER A 30 -16.45 4.94 -9.50
N GLN A 31 -16.37 4.23 -10.64
CA GLN A 31 -15.78 4.70 -11.90
C GLN A 31 -14.28 5.06 -11.81
N GLY A 32 -13.57 4.52 -10.83
CA GLY A 32 -12.11 4.57 -10.78
C GLY A 32 -11.45 3.70 -11.85
N LYS A 33 -10.18 3.97 -12.11
CA LYS A 33 -9.35 3.24 -13.08
C LYS A 33 -8.59 2.14 -12.36
N ILE A 34 -8.50 0.97 -13.01
CA ILE A 34 -7.69 -0.16 -12.56
C ILE A 34 -6.77 -0.57 -13.70
N GLN A 35 -5.52 -0.84 -13.37
CA GLN A 35 -4.50 -1.32 -14.28
C GLN A 35 -3.74 -2.44 -13.59
N ILE A 36 -3.21 -3.40 -14.36
CA ILE A 36 -2.34 -4.44 -13.83
C ILE A 36 -0.97 -4.24 -14.45
N ARG A 37 0.07 -4.16 -13.62
CA ARG A 37 1.43 -3.94 -14.07
C ARG A 37 2.40 -4.78 -13.26
N ASP A 38 3.19 -5.60 -13.96
CA ASP A 38 4.17 -6.51 -13.36
C ASP A 38 3.60 -7.44 -12.27
N GLY A 39 2.31 -7.79 -12.37
CA GLY A 39 1.61 -8.63 -11.39
C GLY A 39 1.04 -7.88 -10.18
N VAL A 40 1.09 -6.55 -10.19
CA VAL A 40 0.50 -5.68 -9.17
C VAL A 40 -0.71 -4.96 -9.75
N ILE A 41 -1.78 -4.85 -8.96
CA ILE A 41 -3.01 -4.15 -9.35
C ILE A 41 -2.90 -2.69 -8.90
N GLU A 42 -2.82 -1.77 -9.86
CA GLU A 42 -2.77 -0.32 -9.63
C GLU A 42 -4.18 0.28 -9.81
N CYS A 43 -4.74 0.86 -8.75
CA CYS A 43 -6.06 1.50 -8.75
C CYS A 43 -5.93 3.01 -8.57
N SER A 44 -6.77 3.81 -9.24
CA SER A 44 -6.78 5.27 -9.08
C SER A 44 -8.15 5.92 -9.28
N GLY A 45 -8.38 7.06 -8.64
CA GLY A 45 -9.63 7.83 -8.80
C GLY A 45 -10.85 7.24 -8.10
N GLY A 46 -12.04 7.78 -8.37
CA GLY A 46 -13.29 7.32 -7.75
C GLY A 46 -13.24 7.33 -6.21
N LEU A 47 -13.57 6.20 -5.60
CA LEU A 47 -13.51 5.99 -4.15
C LEU A 47 -12.08 6.13 -3.60
N ALA A 48 -11.04 5.75 -4.35
CA ALA A 48 -9.65 5.92 -3.92
C ALA A 48 -9.34 7.39 -3.66
N LYS A 49 -9.84 8.29 -4.53
CA LYS A 49 -9.71 9.72 -4.34
C LYS A 49 -10.39 10.17 -3.05
N ARG A 50 -11.60 9.71 -2.77
CA ARG A 50 -12.36 10.07 -1.56
C ARG A 50 -11.67 9.59 -0.28
N LEU A 51 -11.21 8.34 -0.27
CA LEU A 51 -10.52 7.72 0.87
C LEU A 51 -9.23 8.48 1.20
N LEU A 52 -8.45 8.82 0.17
CA LEU A 52 -7.15 9.46 0.33
C LEU A 52 -7.21 11.00 0.44
N SER A 53 -8.36 11.62 0.17
CA SER A 53 -8.55 13.08 0.30
C SER A 53 -9.24 13.50 1.60
N GLY A 54 -9.82 12.57 2.37
CA GLY A 54 -10.76 12.88 3.47
C GLY A 54 -10.25 12.80 4.92
N GLY A 55 -8.98 12.43 5.18
CA GLY A 55 -8.53 12.06 6.55
C GLY A 55 -7.30 12.79 7.11
N ARG A 56 -6.91 12.41 8.34
CA ARG A 56 -5.74 12.85 9.16
C ARG A 56 -4.41 12.96 8.40
N PHE A 57 -4.34 12.35 7.22
CA PHE A 57 -3.35 12.53 6.18
C PHE A 57 -3.50 13.88 5.47
N ARG A 58 -3.47 15.01 6.18
CA ARG A 58 -3.46 16.34 5.55
C ARG A 58 -2.18 16.65 4.78
N ARG A 59 -1.19 15.73 4.82
CA ARG A 59 -0.05 15.61 3.90
C ARG A 59 -0.26 14.59 2.75
N GLY A 60 -1.48 14.12 2.56
CA GLY A 60 -1.96 13.37 1.39
C GLY A 60 -1.23 12.06 1.17
N GLY A 61 -1.77 10.95 1.68
CA GLY A 61 -1.37 9.63 1.20
C GLY A 61 -1.62 9.59 -0.31
N ALA A 62 -0.56 9.76 -1.11
CA ALA A 62 -0.65 9.79 -2.56
C ALA A 62 -1.10 8.42 -3.08
N ALA A 63 -0.65 7.37 -2.41
CA ALA A 63 -1.07 6.01 -2.58
C ALA A 63 -0.93 5.22 -1.27
N VAL A 64 -1.50 4.01 -1.27
CA VAL A 64 -1.32 2.99 -0.23
C VAL A 64 -1.23 1.63 -0.89
N THR A 65 -0.36 0.78 -0.38
CA THR A 65 -0.20 -0.61 -0.83
C THR A 65 -0.80 -1.58 0.16
N LEU A 66 -1.57 -2.53 -0.35
CA LEU A 66 -2.15 -3.65 0.38
C LEU A 66 -1.80 -4.95 -0.34
N GLY A 67 -0.71 -5.59 0.08
CA GLY A 67 -0.19 -6.76 -0.59
C GLY A 67 0.21 -6.43 -2.03
N HIS A 68 -0.49 -7.02 -3.00
CA HIS A 68 -0.28 -6.78 -4.44
C HIS A 68 -1.25 -5.75 -5.05
N VAL A 69 -1.93 -4.95 -4.23
CA VAL A 69 -2.85 -3.90 -4.70
C VAL A 69 -2.35 -2.54 -4.24
N ILE A 70 -2.09 -1.64 -5.19
CA ILE A 70 -1.74 -0.24 -4.96
C ILE A 70 -2.98 0.60 -5.22
N ILE A 71 -3.36 1.45 -4.28
CA ILE A 71 -4.53 2.34 -4.38
C ILE A 71 -4.01 3.77 -4.29
N ALA A 72 -4.09 4.50 -5.39
CA ALA A 72 -3.65 5.88 -5.49
C ALA A 72 -4.82 6.85 -5.61
N ARG A 73 -4.61 8.10 -5.19
CA ARG A 73 -5.64 9.14 -5.26
C ARG A 73 -6.03 9.46 -6.71
N ASP A 74 -5.03 9.56 -7.57
CA ASP A 74 -5.15 9.86 -9.00
C ASP A 74 -3.93 9.28 -9.75
N LEU A 75 -3.97 9.36 -11.08
CA LEU A 75 -2.91 8.80 -11.93
C LEU A 75 -1.55 9.49 -11.75
N ASN A 76 -1.53 10.80 -11.42
CA ASN A 76 -0.27 11.53 -11.22
C ASN A 76 0.37 11.08 -9.91
N CYS A 77 -0.43 10.95 -8.84
CA CYS A 77 0.00 10.39 -7.57
C CYS A 77 0.51 8.95 -7.74
N LEU A 78 -0.20 8.12 -8.51
CA LEU A 78 0.22 6.74 -8.81
C LEU A 78 1.57 6.71 -9.53
N ALA A 79 1.77 7.57 -10.54
CA ALA A 79 3.02 7.63 -11.29
C ALA A 79 4.19 8.10 -10.40
N ALA A 80 3.98 9.13 -9.59
CA ALA A 80 5.00 9.69 -8.70
C ALA A 80 5.38 8.76 -7.54
N SER A 81 4.42 7.99 -7.02
CA SER A 81 4.63 7.07 -5.88
C SER A 81 4.96 5.64 -6.29
N ARG A 82 4.92 5.30 -7.59
CA ARG A 82 5.00 3.89 -8.05
C ARG A 82 6.19 3.13 -7.47
N GLU A 83 7.37 3.73 -7.47
CA GLU A 83 8.58 3.07 -6.96
C GLU A 83 8.50 2.82 -5.45
N HIS A 84 7.98 3.81 -4.72
CA HIS A 84 7.73 3.71 -3.27
C HIS A 84 6.71 2.62 -2.95
N GLU A 85 5.56 2.61 -3.62
CA GLU A 85 4.52 1.59 -3.43
C GLU A 85 5.01 0.18 -3.81
N ARG A 86 5.85 0.06 -4.83
CA ARG A 86 6.48 -1.23 -5.15
C ARG A 86 7.44 -1.74 -4.07
N ARG A 87 8.05 -0.86 -3.28
CA ARG A 87 8.81 -1.29 -2.09
C ARG A 87 7.88 -1.92 -1.06
N HIS A 88 6.72 -1.33 -0.82
CA HIS A 88 5.69 -1.89 0.06
C HIS A 88 5.19 -3.26 -0.44
N VAL A 89 4.99 -3.42 -1.76
CA VAL A 89 4.66 -4.74 -2.33
C VAL A 89 5.73 -5.77 -1.97
N ARG A 90 7.02 -5.44 -2.17
CA ARG A 90 8.13 -6.35 -1.81
C ARG A 90 8.22 -6.63 -0.30
N GLN A 91 7.88 -5.64 0.53
CA GLN A 91 7.78 -5.84 1.98
C GLN A 91 6.66 -6.83 2.31
N TYR A 92 5.50 -6.73 1.66
CA TYR A 92 4.43 -7.72 1.82
C TYR A 92 4.79 -9.10 1.25
N GLU A 93 5.54 -9.18 0.15
CA GLU A 93 6.04 -10.46 -0.36
C GLU A 93 7.01 -11.15 0.64
N ARG A 94 7.78 -10.37 1.40
CA ARG A 94 8.76 -10.87 2.38
C ARG A 94 8.13 -11.15 3.76
N TRP A 95 7.32 -10.23 4.25
CA TRP A 95 6.77 -10.25 5.62
C TRP A 95 5.31 -10.69 5.68
N GLY A 96 4.59 -10.62 4.57
CA GLY A 96 3.21 -11.11 4.46
C GLY A 96 2.29 -10.44 5.48
N PRO A 97 1.43 -11.19 6.18
CA PRO A 97 0.52 -10.62 7.17
C PRO A 97 1.25 -10.07 8.39
N LEU A 98 2.48 -10.52 8.66
CA LEU A 98 3.29 -10.06 9.80
C LEU A 98 3.77 -8.61 9.62
N LEU A 99 3.71 -8.05 8.41
CA LEU A 99 4.07 -6.65 8.20
C LEU A 99 3.19 -5.69 9.02
N LEU A 100 1.89 -5.98 9.12
CA LEU A 100 0.93 -5.16 9.86
C LEU A 100 1.22 -5.10 11.37
N PRO A 101 1.36 -6.22 12.10
CA PRO A 101 1.70 -6.18 13.52
C PRO A 101 3.10 -5.60 13.78
N VAL A 102 4.07 -5.84 12.90
CA VAL A 102 5.42 -5.23 13.02
C VAL A 102 5.34 -3.71 12.86
N ALA A 103 4.63 -3.22 11.85
CA ALA A 103 4.42 -1.79 11.65
C ALA A 103 3.69 -1.16 12.85
N TRP A 104 2.65 -1.81 13.37
CA TRP A 104 1.94 -1.32 14.56
C TRP A 104 2.81 -1.32 15.81
N GLY A 105 3.68 -2.32 15.98
CA GLY A 105 4.66 -2.37 17.06
C GLY A 105 5.66 -1.22 17.00
N ILE A 106 6.21 -0.94 15.81
CA ILE A 106 7.14 0.17 15.59
C ILE A 106 6.44 1.52 15.81
N ALA A 107 5.25 1.71 15.25
CA ALA A 107 4.44 2.90 15.48
C ALA A 107 4.14 3.13 16.97
N GLY A 108 3.80 2.08 17.71
CA GLY A 108 3.60 2.15 19.16
C GLY A 108 4.86 2.56 19.92
N TRP A 109 6.01 1.98 19.56
CA TRP A 109 7.30 2.31 20.14
C TRP A 109 7.73 3.75 19.84
N LEU A 110 7.58 4.21 18.59
CA LEU A 110 7.84 5.60 18.18
C LEU A 110 6.97 6.58 18.96
N LYS A 111 5.68 6.26 19.13
CA LYS A 111 4.75 7.07 19.92
C LYS A 111 5.16 7.15 21.40
N ILE A 112 5.63 6.06 22.01
CA ILE A 112 6.16 6.06 23.39
C ILE A 112 7.42 6.93 23.49
N LYS A 113 8.22 6.98 22.42
CA LYS A 113 9.44 7.80 22.34
C LYS A 113 9.19 9.26 21.96
N GLY A 114 7.94 9.65 21.69
CA GLY A 114 7.56 11.03 21.33
C GLY A 114 7.79 11.39 19.85
N PHE A 115 8.11 10.40 19.00
CA PHE A 115 8.24 10.57 17.55
C PHE A 115 6.88 10.47 16.85
N ASP A 116 6.80 10.98 15.62
CA ASP A 116 5.61 10.86 14.79
C ASP A 116 5.56 9.42 14.20
N PRO A 117 4.57 8.60 14.60
CA PRO A 117 4.52 7.19 14.21
C PRO A 117 4.27 6.96 12.72
N TYR A 118 3.98 8.01 11.96
CA TYR A 118 3.80 7.98 10.51
C TYR A 118 5.08 8.53 9.84
N LEU A 119 5.45 9.78 10.11
CA LEU A 119 6.58 10.44 9.44
C LEU A 119 7.94 9.81 9.77
N ASP A 120 8.12 9.34 11.01
CA ASP A 120 9.38 8.72 11.45
C ASP A 120 9.35 7.19 11.26
N HIS A 121 8.29 6.64 10.66
CA HIS A 121 8.17 5.21 10.45
C HIS A 121 9.23 4.73 9.45
N PRO A 122 10.08 3.74 9.78
CA PRO A 122 11.14 3.26 8.89
C PRO A 122 10.63 2.75 7.53
N PHE A 123 9.37 2.28 7.50
CA PHE A 123 8.72 1.84 6.26
C PHE A 123 8.19 2.99 5.39
N GLU A 124 8.05 4.20 5.94
CA GLU A 124 7.52 5.36 5.24
C GLU A 124 8.60 6.33 4.74
N GLN A 125 9.87 6.09 5.08
CA GLN A 125 10.97 6.96 4.65
C GLN A 125 11.12 6.98 3.12
N ILE A 126 10.96 8.19 2.58
CA ILE A 126 11.23 8.52 1.18
C ILE A 126 12.72 8.84 1.14
N ASP A 127 13.55 7.89 0.69
CA ASP A 127 14.96 8.18 0.38
C ASP A 127 14.99 9.39 -0.56
N THR A 128 15.54 10.49 -0.05
CA THR A 128 15.69 11.78 -0.74
C THR A 128 17.06 11.87 -1.37
#